data_AF-A0A2J5PCZ2-F1
#
_entry.id   AF-A0A2J5PCZ2-F1
#
_cell.length_a   1.000
_cell.length_b   1.000
_cell.length_c   1.000
_cell.angle_alpha   90.00
_cell.angle_beta   90.00
_cell.angle_gamma   90.00
#
_symmetry.space_group_name_H-M   'P 1'
#
loop_
_entity.id
_entity.type
_entity.pdbx_description
1 polymer ?
#
loop_
_entity_poly.entity_id
_entity_poly.type
_entity_poly.pdbx_seq_one_letter_code
_entity_poly.pdbx_strand_id
1 'polypeptide(L)'
;VMSCSTKAIMRFENMEKENVNGNIHFNFAANGKGSMVVEGYTDSAAGWLYLQRYVKFSYTSKRISTTERHYRISKWESSASSIDESPDVIFDYFMREMSDSHDGLFLNAQKLNEKAILLSSINSPLYVCTLKSGSKLD
;
A
#
# COMPACT_ATOMS: atom_id res chain seq x y z
N VAL A 1 0.44 -9.54 14.54
CA VAL A 1 0.20 -9.41 13.07
C VAL A 1 -0.16 -7.97 12.79
N MET A 2 0.47 -7.31 11.83
CA MET A 2 0.21 -5.91 11.53
C MET A 2 -0.78 -5.80 10.37
N SER A 3 -1.95 -5.23 10.62
CA SER A 3 -2.88 -4.85 9.57
C SER A 3 -3.41 -3.45 9.82
N CYS A 4 -3.40 -2.63 8.77
CA CYS A 4 -3.83 -1.25 8.82
C CYS A 4 -4.53 -0.86 7.52
N SER A 5 -5.19 0.29 7.54
CA SER A 5 -5.77 0.87 6.34
C SER A 5 -5.64 2.38 6.33
N THR A 6 -5.63 2.95 5.14
CA THR A 6 -5.59 4.39 4.91
C THR A 6 -6.48 4.74 3.74
N LYS A 7 -6.79 6.03 3.61
CA LYS A 7 -7.39 6.60 2.41
C LYS A 7 -6.37 7.51 1.76
N ALA A 8 -6.12 7.32 0.47
CA ALA A 8 -5.13 8.08 -0.27
C ALA A 8 -5.72 8.62 -1.58
N ILE A 9 -5.23 9.79 -1.96
CA ILE A 9 -5.37 10.33 -3.31
C ILE A 9 -3.96 10.47 -3.86
N MET A 10 -3.62 9.68 -4.87
CA MET A 10 -2.34 9.74 -5.56
C MET A 10 -2.56 10.37 -6.93
N ARG A 11 -1.93 11.54 -7.16
CA ARG A 11 -1.88 12.18 -8.48
C ARG A 11 -0.55 11.85 -9.12
N PHE A 12 -0.56 11.45 -10.37
CA PHE A 12 0.68 11.09 -11.07
C PHE A 12 1.40 12.35 -11.55
N GLU A 13 2.71 12.39 -11.36
CA GLU A 13 3.51 13.52 -11.80
C GLU A 13 3.40 13.70 -13.31
N ASN A 14 3.28 14.96 -13.75
CA ASN A 14 3.14 15.34 -15.16
C ASN A 14 1.90 14.79 -15.88
N MET A 15 0.87 14.35 -15.12
CA MET A 15 -0.40 13.89 -15.66
C MET A 15 -1.54 14.79 -15.15
N GLU A 16 -2.32 15.37 -16.06
CA GLU A 16 -3.35 16.35 -15.68
C GLU A 16 -4.60 15.71 -15.05
N LYS A 17 -4.93 14.47 -15.40
CA LYS A 17 -6.19 13.83 -15.00
C LYS A 17 -5.99 12.57 -14.18
N GLU A 18 -4.86 11.89 -14.38
CA GLU A 18 -4.62 10.55 -13.87
C GLU A 18 -4.37 10.55 -12.36
N ASN A 19 -5.33 9.97 -11.64
CA ASN A 19 -5.21 9.79 -10.20
C ASN A 19 -5.90 8.52 -9.71
N VAL A 20 -5.45 8.06 -8.55
CA VAL A 20 -6.09 7.02 -7.76
C VAL A 20 -6.67 7.65 -6.50
N ASN A 21 -7.97 7.49 -6.28
CA ASN A 21 -8.64 7.88 -5.04
C ASN A 21 -9.24 6.64 -4.40
N GLY A 22 -8.62 6.14 -3.33
CA GLY A 22 -9.02 4.86 -2.78
C GLY A 22 -8.58 4.62 -1.34
N ASN A 23 -9.16 3.56 -0.80
CA ASN A 23 -8.74 2.94 0.44
C ASN A 23 -7.66 1.90 0.13
N ILE A 24 -6.60 1.93 0.92
CA ILE A 24 -5.50 0.97 0.83
C ILE A 24 -5.50 0.19 2.13
N HIS A 25 -5.61 -1.13 2.03
CA HIS A 25 -5.58 -2.04 3.17
C HIS A 25 -4.31 -2.86 3.12
N PHE A 26 -3.47 -2.74 4.13
CA PHE A 26 -2.28 -3.58 4.30
C PHE A 26 -2.54 -4.68 5.32
N ASN A 27 -2.01 -5.87 5.05
CA ASN A 27 -2.00 -6.99 5.98
C ASN A 27 -0.69 -7.76 5.88
N PHE A 28 0.11 -7.70 6.93
CA PHE A 28 1.38 -8.39 7.10
C PHE A 28 1.16 -9.60 7.99
N ALA A 29 0.68 -10.69 7.38
CA ALA A 29 0.32 -11.94 8.03
C ALA A 29 1.55 -12.71 8.55
N ALA A 30 1.30 -13.75 9.36
CA ALA A 30 2.37 -14.61 9.87
C ALA A 30 3.19 -15.27 8.75
N ASN A 31 4.38 -15.76 9.10
CA ASN A 31 5.27 -16.51 8.21
C ASN A 31 5.78 -15.73 6.98
N GLY A 32 5.88 -14.39 7.09
CA GLY A 32 6.44 -13.55 6.03
C GLY A 32 5.56 -13.49 4.79
N LYS A 33 4.24 -13.62 4.94
CA LYS A 33 3.27 -13.47 3.86
C LYS A 33 2.40 -12.26 4.11
N GLY A 34 2.17 -11.46 3.08
CA GLY A 34 1.33 -10.29 3.20
C GLY A 34 0.46 -10.06 1.99
N SER A 35 -0.44 -9.11 2.15
CA SER A 35 -1.37 -8.70 1.12
C SER A 35 -1.65 -7.20 1.24
N MET A 36 -1.97 -6.61 0.10
CA MET A 36 -2.50 -5.27 0.00
C MET A 36 -3.76 -5.31 -0.87
N VAL A 37 -4.77 -4.53 -0.48
CA VAL A 37 -5.95 -4.29 -1.30
C VAL A 37 -6.05 -2.81 -1.55
N VAL A 38 -6.21 -2.42 -2.81
CA VAL A 38 -6.48 -1.03 -3.21
C VAL A 38 -7.89 -1.01 -3.80
N GLU A 39 -8.78 -0.25 -3.18
CA GLU A 39 -10.18 -0.17 -3.56
C GLU A 39 -10.63 1.29 -3.63
N GLY A 40 -11.28 1.67 -4.73
CA GLY A 40 -11.79 3.01 -4.91
C GLY A 40 -12.04 3.28 -6.38
N TYR A 41 -11.55 4.41 -6.86
CA TYR A 41 -11.74 4.81 -8.24
C TYR A 41 -10.49 5.44 -8.82
N THR A 42 -10.30 5.22 -10.12
CA THR A 42 -9.34 5.97 -10.93
C THR A 42 -10.07 7.06 -11.69
N ASP A 43 -9.47 8.23 -11.78
CA ASP A 43 -9.89 9.25 -12.75
C ASP A 43 -8.77 9.39 -13.80
N SER A 44 -9.14 9.42 -15.08
CA SER A 44 -8.22 9.36 -16.23
C SER A 44 -8.92 9.82 -17.51
N ALA A 45 -8.20 9.84 -18.63
CA ALA A 45 -8.82 10.07 -19.94
C ALA A 45 -9.95 9.07 -20.28
N ALA A 46 -9.95 7.86 -19.70
CA ALA A 46 -11.00 6.87 -19.85
C ALA A 46 -12.23 7.12 -18.96
N GLY A 47 -12.21 8.17 -18.12
CA GLY A 47 -13.25 8.53 -17.19
C GLY A 47 -13.00 8.03 -15.76
N TRP A 48 -14.06 8.09 -14.96
CA TRP A 48 -14.06 7.68 -13.56
C TRP A 48 -14.45 6.21 -13.44
N LEU A 49 -13.45 5.34 -13.26
CA LEU A 49 -13.60 3.89 -13.33
C LEU A 49 -13.31 3.23 -11.99
N TYR A 50 -14.03 2.16 -11.68
CA TYR A 50 -13.87 1.45 -10.41
C TYR A 50 -12.55 0.67 -10.37
N LEU A 51 -11.84 0.79 -9.25
CA LEU A 51 -10.57 0.13 -8.99
C LEU A 51 -10.73 -0.82 -7.81
N GLN A 52 -10.37 -2.09 -7.99
CA GLN A 52 -10.25 -3.05 -6.90
C GLN A 52 -9.16 -4.08 -7.24
N ARG A 53 -7.95 -3.81 -6.74
CA ARG A 53 -6.75 -4.60 -7.00
C ARG A 53 -6.27 -5.31 -5.75
N TYR A 54 -5.90 -6.57 -5.92
CA TYR A 54 -5.33 -7.41 -4.87
C TYR A 54 -3.87 -7.66 -5.15
N VAL A 55 -3.01 -7.37 -4.18
CA VAL A 55 -1.59 -7.68 -4.22
C VAL A 55 -1.27 -8.70 -3.14
N LYS A 56 -0.60 -9.77 -3.52
CA LYS A 56 -0.01 -10.75 -2.58
C LYS A 56 1.49 -10.59 -2.62
N PHE A 57 2.15 -10.71 -1.47
CA PHE A 57 3.60 -10.56 -1.40
C PHE A 57 4.23 -11.40 -0.30
N SER A 58 5.54 -11.62 -0.41
CA SER A 58 6.35 -12.15 0.68
C SER A 58 7.11 -11.00 1.36
N TYR A 59 7.41 -11.11 2.65
CA TYR A 59 8.16 -10.07 3.34
C TYR A 59 9.06 -10.63 4.44
N THR A 60 10.12 -9.88 4.74
CA THR A 60 10.88 -10.02 5.99
C THR A 60 10.69 -8.76 6.83
N SER A 61 10.85 -8.87 8.14
CA SER A 61 10.75 -7.71 9.02
C SER A 61 11.82 -7.69 10.08
N LYS A 62 12.25 -6.50 10.47
CA LYS A 62 13.21 -6.26 11.55
C LYS A 62 12.62 -5.25 12.52
N ARG A 63 12.48 -5.65 13.78
CA ARG A 63 12.10 -4.74 14.86
C ARG A 63 13.28 -3.81 15.15
N ILE A 64 13.02 -2.51 15.18
CA ILE A 64 14.02 -1.48 15.47
C ILE A 64 13.86 -0.98 16.90
N SER A 65 12.60 -0.75 17.32
CA SER A 65 12.28 -0.33 18.67
C SER A 65 10.90 -0.87 19.11
N THR A 66 10.36 -0.37 20.22
CA THR A 66 8.98 -0.65 20.63
C THR A 66 7.95 0.06 19.76
N THR A 67 8.35 1.08 19.01
CA THR A 67 7.48 1.90 18.16
C THR A 67 7.86 1.85 16.69
N GLU A 68 8.90 1.10 16.30
CA GLU A 68 9.41 1.10 14.93
C GLU A 68 9.77 -0.31 14.46
N ARG A 69 9.31 -0.66 13.24
CA ARG A 69 9.65 -1.90 12.56
C ARG A 69 9.81 -1.65 11.07
N HIS A 70 10.86 -2.24 10.51
CA HIS A 70 11.12 -2.21 9.07
C HIS A 70 10.58 -3.48 8.41
N TYR A 71 9.91 -3.33 7.28
CA TYR A 71 9.40 -4.39 6.42
C TYR A 71 10.09 -4.32 5.07
N ARG A 72 10.57 -5.46 4.58
CA ARG A 72 11.10 -5.62 3.22
C ARG A 72 10.21 -6.58 2.46
N ILE A 73 9.40 -6.03 1.58
CA ILE A 73 8.47 -6.75 0.71
C ILE A 73 9.22 -7.18 -0.55
N SER A 74 9.02 -8.44 -0.95
CA SER A 74 9.59 -9.06 -2.14
C SER A 74 8.55 -9.99 -2.79
N LYS A 75 8.78 -10.36 -4.06
CA LYS A 75 7.95 -11.34 -4.80
C LYS A 75 6.46 -11.02 -4.67
N TRP A 76 6.06 -9.88 -5.22
CA TRP A 76 4.67 -9.45 -5.23
C TRP A 76 4.00 -9.81 -6.55
N GLU A 77 2.72 -10.11 -6.49
CA GLU A 77 1.86 -10.42 -7.63
C GLU A 77 0.56 -9.64 -7.44
N SER A 78 0.08 -8.99 -8.51
CA SER A 78 -1.19 -8.28 -8.53
C SER A 78 -2.25 -9.03 -9.34
N SER A 79 -3.50 -8.83 -8.97
CA SER A 79 -4.66 -9.34 -9.70
C SER A 79 -5.82 -8.36 -9.59
N ALA A 80 -6.63 -8.28 -10.63
CA ALA A 80 -7.86 -7.49 -10.67
C ALA A 80 -9.03 -8.27 -10.07
N SER A 81 -9.93 -7.56 -9.40
CA SER A 81 -11.27 -8.07 -9.13
C SER A 81 -12.06 -8.24 -10.43
N SER A 82 -13.09 -9.09 -10.41
CA SER A 82 -13.98 -9.28 -11.56
C SER A 82 -14.81 -8.04 -11.91
N ILE A 83 -14.86 -7.06 -11.01
CA ILE A 83 -15.59 -5.79 -11.18
C ILE A 83 -14.64 -4.60 -11.38
N ASP A 84 -13.32 -4.82 -11.44
CA ASP A 84 -12.35 -3.76 -11.70
C ASP A 84 -12.44 -3.32 -13.16
N GLU A 85 -12.62 -2.03 -13.37
CA GLU A 85 -12.71 -1.40 -14.71
C GLU A 85 -11.52 -0.48 -14.97
N SER A 86 -10.60 -0.35 -14.03
CA SER A 86 -9.48 0.58 -14.10
C SER A 86 -8.38 0.09 -15.06
N PRO A 87 -7.75 0.99 -15.84
CA PRO A 87 -6.60 0.62 -16.67
C PRO A 87 -5.42 0.08 -15.85
N ASP A 88 -4.84 -1.03 -16.29
CA ASP A 88 -3.68 -1.67 -15.62
C ASP A 88 -2.51 -0.68 -15.44
N VAL A 89 -2.26 0.18 -16.44
CA VAL A 89 -1.19 1.19 -16.41
C VAL A 89 -1.30 2.14 -15.21
N ILE A 90 -2.52 2.45 -14.76
CA ILE A 90 -2.73 3.33 -13.60
C ILE A 90 -2.33 2.59 -12.32
N PHE A 91 -2.71 1.33 -12.19
CA PHE A 91 -2.34 0.54 -11.03
C PHE A 91 -0.84 0.23 -10.99
N ASP A 92 -0.23 -0.06 -12.14
CA ASP A 92 1.21 -0.28 -12.26
C ASP A 92 2.00 0.97 -11.87
N TYR A 93 1.53 2.16 -12.28
CA TYR A 93 2.11 3.43 -11.86
C TYR A 93 1.97 3.61 -10.34
N PHE A 94 0.78 3.38 -9.78
CA PHE A 94 0.54 3.44 -8.34
C PHE A 94 1.51 2.52 -7.56
N MET A 95 1.70 1.28 -8.03
CA MET A 95 2.65 0.34 -7.43
C MET A 95 4.09 0.84 -7.53
N ARG A 96 4.46 1.45 -8.66
CA ARG A 96 5.80 2.00 -8.87
C ARG A 96 6.08 3.16 -7.92
N GLU A 97 5.14 4.08 -7.71
CA GLU A 97 5.32 5.20 -6.78
C GLU A 97 5.47 4.76 -5.31
N MET A 98 4.86 3.64 -4.96
CA MET A 98 5.12 3.04 -3.65
C MET A 98 6.50 2.38 -3.59
N SER A 99 6.99 1.81 -4.69
CA SER A 99 8.22 1.01 -4.75
C SER A 99 9.46 1.86 -5.05
N ASP A 100 10.56 1.65 -4.32
CA ASP A 100 11.79 2.44 -4.50
C ASP A 100 12.67 1.94 -5.67
N SER A 101 12.04 1.59 -6.80
CA SER A 101 12.70 1.29 -8.08
C SER A 101 13.65 0.07 -8.10
N HIS A 102 13.08 -1.15 -8.04
CA HIS A 102 13.40 -2.30 -8.93
C HIS A 102 13.46 -3.69 -8.27
N ASP A 103 13.67 -3.87 -6.96
CA ASP A 103 13.80 -5.24 -6.39
C ASP A 103 12.99 -5.54 -5.12
N GLY A 104 12.26 -4.55 -4.59
CA GLY A 104 11.39 -4.75 -3.43
C GLY A 104 10.84 -3.43 -2.88
N LEU A 105 9.81 -3.55 -2.05
CA LEU A 105 9.22 -2.41 -1.33
C LEU A 105 9.73 -2.40 0.11
N PHE A 106 10.49 -1.38 0.47
CA PHE A 106 10.86 -1.11 1.85
C PHE A 106 9.80 -0.22 2.51
N LEU A 107 9.28 -0.66 3.66
CA LEU A 107 8.37 0.13 4.48
C LEU A 107 8.90 0.22 5.90
N ASN A 108 9.18 1.43 6.35
CA ASN A 108 9.29 1.73 7.77
C ASN A 108 7.89 1.95 8.34
N ALA A 109 7.53 1.18 9.34
CA ALA A 109 6.30 1.36 10.11
C ALA A 109 6.63 1.94 11.48
N GLN A 110 6.17 3.16 11.72
CA GLN A 110 6.36 3.87 12.98
C GLN A 110 5.03 4.09 13.68
N LYS A 111 4.92 3.70 14.95
CA LYS A 111 3.75 3.94 15.79
C LYS A 111 3.64 5.44 16.09
N LEU A 112 2.53 6.05 15.67
CA LEU A 112 2.19 7.43 16.02
C LEU A 112 1.40 7.48 17.32
N ASN A 113 0.47 6.54 17.50
CA ASN A 113 -0.30 6.34 18.72
C ASN A 113 -0.87 4.91 18.75
N GLU A 114 -1.75 4.60 19.72
CA GLU A 114 -2.35 3.26 19.86
C GLU A 114 -3.22 2.81 18.68
N LYS A 115 -3.68 3.74 17.83
CA LYS A 115 -4.59 3.47 16.71
C LYS A 115 -4.00 3.77 15.34
N ALA A 116 -2.83 4.41 15.27
CA ALA A 116 -2.27 4.90 14.02
C ALA A 116 -0.77 4.63 13.90
N ILE A 117 -0.36 4.30 12.69
CA ILE A 117 1.04 4.14 12.29
C ILE A 117 1.33 5.01 11.07
N LEU A 118 2.56 5.47 10.95
CA LEU A 118 3.12 6.03 9.72
C LEU A 118 3.82 4.90 8.97
N LEU A 119 3.46 4.71 7.70
CA LEU A 119 4.22 3.92 6.74
C LEU A 119 5.04 4.89 5.88
N SER A 120 6.35 4.70 5.83
CA SER A 120 7.26 5.48 4.98
C SER A 120 8.18 4.57 4.18
N SER A 121 8.58 5.03 2.99
CA SER A 121 9.70 4.45 2.25
C SER A 121 11.03 4.99 2.80
N ILE A 122 12.13 4.65 2.14
CA ILE A 122 13.44 5.23 2.46
C ILE A 122 13.43 6.75 2.22
N ASN A 123 12.70 7.18 1.18
CA ASN A 123 12.80 8.54 0.64
C ASN A 123 11.61 9.43 0.98
N SER A 124 10.48 8.87 1.43
CA SER A 124 9.26 9.65 1.63
C SER A 124 8.27 9.02 2.63
N PRO A 125 7.55 9.82 3.45
CA PRO A 125 6.34 9.35 4.12
C PRO A 125 5.27 8.97 3.08
N LEU A 126 4.77 7.73 3.15
CA LEU A 126 3.77 7.23 2.22
C LEU A 126 2.36 7.43 2.78
N TYR A 127 2.08 6.86 3.94
CA TYR A 127 0.71 6.79 4.47
C TYR A 127 0.65 6.92 5.99
N VAL A 128 -0.31 7.70 6.47
CA VAL A 128 -0.82 7.53 7.84
C VAL A 128 -1.93 6.49 7.79
N CYS A 129 -1.72 5.35 8.44
CA CYS A 129 -2.66 4.24 8.46
C CYS A 129 -3.27 4.04 9.84
N THR A 130 -4.57 3.79 9.88
CA THR A 130 -5.27 3.33 11.09
C THR A 130 -5.10 1.83 11.24
N LEU A 131 -4.71 1.37 12.43
CA LEU A 131 -4.62 -0.06 12.76
C LEU A 131 -6.01 -0.68 12.79
N LYS A 132 -6.16 -1.86 12.19
CA LYS A 132 -7.38 -2.67 12.35
C LYS A 132 -7.47 -3.22 13.77
N SER A 133 -8.68 -3.54 14.23
CA SER A 133 -8.89 -4.10 15.58
C SER A 133 -8.06 -5.37 15.77
N GLY A 134 -7.37 -5.48 16.91
CA GLY A 134 -6.46 -6.59 17.22
C GLY A 134 -5.09 -6.54 16.53
N SER A 135 -4.85 -5.59 15.63
CA SER A 135 -3.53 -5.39 15.01
C SER A 135 -2.55 -4.76 15.99
N LYS A 136 -1.29 -5.22 15.92
CA LYS A 136 -0.18 -4.66 16.68
C LYS A 136 1.04 -4.51 15.80
N LEU A 137 1.81 -3.47 16.07
CA LEU A 137 3.18 -3.33 15.62
C LEU A 137 4.07 -4.07 16.62
N ASP A 138 4.02 -5.41 16.62
CA ASP A 138 4.92 -6.22 17.47
C ASP A 138 6.37 -6.04 17.02
#